data_AF-A0AB33JKA1-F1
#
_entry.id   AF-A0AB33JKA1-F1
#
_cell.length_a   1.000
_cell.length_b   1.000
_cell.length_c   1.000
_cell.angle_alpha   90.00
_cell.angle_beta   90.00
_cell.angle_gamma   90.00
#
_symmetry.space_group_name_H-M   'P 1'
#
loop_
_entity.id
_entity.type
_entity.pdbx_description
1 polymer ?
#
loop_
_entity_poly.entity_id
_entity_poly.type
_entity_poly.pdbx_seq_one_letter_code
_entity_poly.pdbx_strand_id
1 'polypeptide(L)'
;MVKENSELIVATKDFTSFPIVAIGLFKPKDLYLLAGMYLSSHYQRNSDILHTDIAISQLSSLTGVASWYISEGFYPRLKRSGFISYKCVQEQPNVRRNHFYLPLPKQNFRFIRKELFYDRTLSPEEKGVMIGLYCLCLNNTFRYDLSDQRVWEALGISKNTFKKYRNALIDKNVLWSSYDAPMALTNAEHLSAKVLMYPHLGHKTWLDLVEEFNPTEDEINHYLLMIEDVA
;
A
#
# COMPACT_ATOMS: atom_id res chain seq x y z
N MET A 1 36.32 17.78 2.04
CA MET A 1 34.92 18.18 1.81
C MET A 1 34.10 16.92 1.62
N VAL A 2 33.05 16.82 2.44
CA VAL A 2 31.90 15.90 2.43
C VAL A 2 32.21 14.39 2.36
N LYS A 3 32.24 13.76 3.54
CA LYS A 3 31.78 12.37 3.71
C LYS A 3 30.29 12.35 3.39
N GLU A 4 29.90 11.77 2.26
CA GLU A 4 28.51 11.34 2.08
C GLU A 4 28.27 10.16 3.02
N ASN A 5 27.59 10.41 4.14
CA ASN A 5 26.94 9.34 4.90
C ASN A 5 25.79 8.80 4.04
N SER A 6 26.07 7.81 3.19
CA SER A 6 25.05 7.04 2.45
C SER A 6 24.41 5.94 3.31
N GLU A 7 24.35 6.12 4.63
CA GLU A 7 23.66 5.20 5.54
C GLU A 7 22.29 5.78 5.89
N LEU A 8 21.22 5.22 5.30
CA LEU A 8 19.92 4.91 5.91
C LEU A 8 18.83 4.75 4.84
N ILE A 9 18.88 3.63 4.12
CA ILE A 9 17.67 3.05 3.53
C ILE A 9 17.53 1.63 4.10
N VAL A 10 16.68 1.49 5.11
CA VAL A 10 16.48 0.24 5.88
C VAL A 10 15.36 -0.60 5.27
N ALA A 11 15.29 -0.69 3.93
CA ALA A 11 14.44 -1.68 3.27
C ALA A 11 15.21 -2.99 3.18
N THR A 12 14.76 -4.03 3.88
CA THR A 12 15.44 -5.34 3.90
C THR A 12 15.00 -6.25 2.77
N LYS A 13 13.88 -5.91 2.10
CA LYS A 13 13.27 -6.66 1.00
C LYS A 13 12.94 -5.75 -0.17
N ASP A 14 12.87 -6.33 -1.37
CA ASP A 14 12.38 -5.63 -2.57
C ASP A 14 10.85 -5.50 -2.59
N PHE A 15 10.15 -6.43 -1.95
CA PHE A 15 8.71 -6.38 -1.77
C PHE A 15 8.29 -7.09 -0.48
N THR A 16 7.07 -6.86 -0.05
CA THR A 16 6.46 -7.55 1.09
C THR A 16 5.00 -7.89 0.83
N SER A 17 4.55 -9.01 1.40
CA SER A 17 3.12 -9.31 1.52
C SER A 17 2.52 -8.47 2.64
N PHE A 18 1.48 -7.70 2.30
CA PHE A 18 0.76 -6.81 3.19
C PHE A 18 -0.66 -7.34 3.42
N PRO A 19 -1.08 -7.60 4.67
CA PRO A 19 -2.34 -8.25 4.95
C PRO A 19 -3.53 -7.30 4.78
N ILE A 20 -4.57 -7.73 4.06
CA ILE A 20 -5.76 -6.91 3.77
C ILE A 20 -6.51 -6.52 5.04
N VAL A 21 -6.52 -7.39 6.06
CA VAL A 21 -7.21 -7.14 7.34
C VAL A 21 -6.74 -5.86 8.06
N ALA A 22 -5.54 -5.35 7.73
CA ALA A 22 -5.02 -4.13 8.30
C ALA A 22 -5.92 -2.90 8.05
N ILE A 23 -6.67 -2.86 6.94
CA ILE A 23 -7.50 -1.70 6.57
C ILE A 23 -8.60 -1.40 7.60
N GLY A 24 -9.13 -2.42 8.28
CA GLY A 24 -10.16 -2.26 9.31
C GLY A 24 -9.60 -1.86 10.67
N LEU A 25 -8.28 -1.88 10.84
CA LEU A 25 -7.61 -1.66 12.13
C LEU A 25 -6.82 -0.34 12.16
N PHE A 26 -6.36 0.13 11.00
CA PHE A 26 -5.42 1.24 10.91
C PHE A 26 -5.90 2.30 9.93
N LYS A 27 -5.70 3.56 10.32
CA LYS A 27 -5.95 4.71 9.42
C LYS A 27 -4.90 4.73 8.30
N PRO A 28 -5.18 5.43 7.17
CA PRO A 28 -4.30 5.43 6.01
C PRO A 28 -2.80 5.67 6.29
N LYS A 29 -2.46 6.73 7.04
CA LYS A 29 -1.05 7.00 7.38
C LYS A 29 -0.38 5.88 8.18
N ASP A 30 -1.14 5.23 9.06
CA ASP A 30 -0.68 4.08 9.83
C ASP A 30 -0.51 2.83 8.95
N LEU A 31 -1.34 2.65 7.91
CA LEU A 31 -1.15 1.59 6.90
C LEU A 31 0.19 1.74 6.18
N TYR A 32 0.56 2.97 5.81
CA TYR A 32 1.84 3.24 5.16
C TYR A 32 3.03 2.98 6.10
N LEU A 33 2.96 3.41 7.36
CA LEU A 33 3.97 3.09 8.37
C LEU A 33 4.09 1.58 8.61
N LEU A 34 2.96 0.89 8.70
CA LEU A 34 2.91 -0.55 8.86
C LEU A 34 3.56 -1.25 7.66
N ALA A 35 3.26 -0.83 6.43
CA ALA A 35 3.92 -1.35 5.24
C ALA A 35 5.45 -1.16 5.29
N GLY A 36 5.93 -0.03 5.83
CA GLY A 36 7.36 0.21 6.08
C GLY A 36 7.95 -0.78 7.07
N MET A 37 7.24 -1.11 8.15
CA MET A 37 7.66 -2.16 9.09
C MET A 37 7.73 -3.54 8.44
N TYR A 38 6.76 -3.90 7.60
CA TYR A 38 6.76 -5.16 6.85
C TYR A 38 7.94 -5.25 5.89
N LEU A 39 8.26 -4.16 5.19
CA LEU A 39 9.40 -4.08 4.28
C LEU A 39 10.76 -4.18 5.00
N SER A 40 10.81 -3.78 6.28
CA SER A 40 12.01 -3.77 7.13
C SER A 40 12.09 -4.98 8.06
N SER A 41 11.33 -6.03 7.77
CA SER A 41 11.26 -7.23 8.61
C SER A 41 12.08 -8.39 8.05
N HIS A 42 12.26 -9.44 8.84
CA HIS A 42 12.93 -10.67 8.46
C HIS A 42 12.02 -11.87 8.69
N TYR A 43 12.18 -12.90 7.85
CA TYR A 43 11.51 -14.18 8.05
C TYR A 43 12.14 -14.89 9.24
N GLN A 44 11.31 -15.27 10.21
CA GLN A 44 11.76 -16.17 11.25
C GLN A 44 11.57 -17.61 10.74
N ARG A 45 12.64 -18.43 10.83
CA ARG A 45 12.64 -19.78 10.26
C ARG A 45 11.45 -20.60 10.79
N ASN A 46 10.72 -21.24 9.87
CA ASN A 46 9.58 -22.12 10.14
C ASN A 46 8.46 -21.48 10.98
N SER A 47 8.25 -20.17 10.89
CA SER A 47 7.15 -19.49 11.58
C SER A 47 6.28 -18.66 10.65
N ASP A 48 5.02 -18.47 11.06
CA ASP A 48 4.04 -17.61 10.41
C ASP A 48 4.18 -16.14 10.86
N ILE A 49 5.39 -15.75 11.25
CA ILE A 49 5.69 -14.48 11.91
C ILE A 49 6.92 -13.84 11.25
N LEU A 50 6.82 -12.54 11.00
CA LEU A 50 7.92 -11.69 10.62
C LEU A 50 8.43 -10.92 11.84
N HIS A 51 9.73 -10.81 11.98
CA HIS A 51 10.36 -10.04 13.06
C HIS A 51 10.96 -8.75 12.51
N THR A 52 10.76 -7.64 13.22
CA THR A 52 11.49 -6.38 12.96
C THR A 52 11.78 -5.67 14.27
N ASP A 53 12.95 -5.06 14.36
CA ASP A 53 13.42 -4.22 15.45
C ASP A 53 13.71 -2.79 14.97
N ILE A 54 13.06 -2.38 13.87
CA ILE A 54 13.26 -1.07 13.26
C ILE A 54 13.12 0.07 14.28
N ALA A 55 14.16 0.90 14.36
CA ALA A 55 14.15 2.07 15.23
C ALA A 55 13.21 3.15 14.70
N ILE A 56 12.70 4.01 15.60
CA ILE A 56 11.82 5.12 15.21
C ILE A 56 12.49 6.03 14.18
N SER A 57 13.78 6.34 14.36
CA SER A 57 14.56 7.15 13.42
C SER A 57 14.68 6.49 12.05
N GLN A 58 14.89 5.17 12.01
CA GLN A 58 14.97 4.39 10.77
C GLN A 58 13.63 4.38 10.03
N LEU A 59 12.52 4.10 10.74
CA LEU A 59 11.19 4.13 10.14
C LEU A 59 10.80 5.53 9.69
N SER A 60 11.18 6.56 10.44
CA SER A 60 11.00 7.97 10.09
C SER A 60 11.75 8.32 8.81
N SER A 61 13.02 7.90 8.69
CA SER A 61 13.84 8.09 7.50
C SER A 61 13.26 7.37 6.27
N LEU A 62 12.82 6.12 6.45
CA LEU A 62 12.24 5.31 5.37
C LEU A 62 10.92 5.90 4.83
N THR A 63 10.07 6.40 5.73
CA THR A 63 8.70 6.79 5.38
C THR A 63 8.53 8.30 5.16
N GLY A 64 9.48 9.11 5.62
CA GLY A 64 9.34 10.57 5.68
C GLY A 64 8.34 11.05 6.74
N VAL A 65 7.81 10.16 7.58
CA VAL A 65 6.89 10.51 8.67
C VAL A 65 7.69 10.93 9.89
N ALA A 66 7.29 12.03 10.53
CA ALA A 66 7.99 12.56 11.70
C ALA A 66 8.04 11.57 12.87
N SER A 67 9.20 11.52 13.55
CA SER A 67 9.44 10.60 14.66
C SER A 67 8.41 10.72 15.80
N TRP A 68 7.97 11.94 16.13
CA TRP A 68 6.94 12.16 17.16
C TRP A 68 5.61 11.47 16.82
N TYR A 69 5.22 11.47 15.53
CA TYR A 69 4.00 10.79 15.10
C TYR A 69 4.12 9.28 15.26
N ILE A 70 5.31 8.74 14.97
CA ILE A 70 5.59 7.32 15.12
C ILE A 70 5.54 6.92 16.61
N SER A 71 6.22 7.68 17.47
CA SER A 71 6.35 7.36 18.90
C SER A 71 5.06 7.58 19.69
N GLU A 72 4.36 8.69 19.47
CA GLU A 72 3.20 9.10 20.27
C GLU A 72 1.87 8.71 19.63
N GLY A 73 1.84 8.53 18.31
CA GLY A 73 0.64 8.19 17.55
C GLY A 73 0.60 6.72 17.15
N PHE A 74 1.44 6.36 16.18
CA PHE A 74 1.37 5.07 15.49
C PHE A 74 1.67 3.89 16.42
N TYR A 75 2.80 3.90 17.15
CA TYR A 75 3.16 2.78 18.03
C TYR A 75 2.13 2.49 19.13
N PRO A 76 1.57 3.49 19.84
CA PRO A 76 0.48 3.24 20.79
C PRO A 76 -0.79 2.66 20.14
N ARG A 77 -1.14 3.06 18.92
CA ARG A 77 -2.27 2.47 18.18
C ARG A 77 -1.96 1.04 17.71
N LEU A 78 -0.76 0.81 17.19
CA LEU A 78 -0.27 -0.50 16.79
C LEU A 78 -0.33 -1.50 17.95
N LYS A 79 0.16 -1.11 19.13
CA LYS A 79 0.15 -1.97 20.33
C LYS A 79 -1.28 -2.24 20.84
N ARG A 80 -2.17 -1.24 20.80
CA ARG A 80 -3.57 -1.40 21.24
C ARG A 80 -4.43 -2.20 20.28
N SER A 81 -4.07 -2.26 19.00
CA SER A 81 -4.84 -2.97 17.98
C SER A 81 -4.93 -4.48 18.18
N GLY A 82 -4.01 -5.08 18.94
CA GLY A 82 -3.87 -6.54 19.04
C GLY A 82 -3.38 -7.22 17.74
N PHE A 83 -3.10 -6.43 16.69
CA PHE A 83 -2.69 -6.94 15.37
C PHE A 83 -1.29 -7.57 15.38
N ILE A 84 -0.42 -7.12 16.29
CA ILE A 84 0.97 -7.55 16.39
C ILE A 84 1.28 -7.93 17.84
N SER A 85 2.33 -8.73 18.04
CA SER A 85 2.94 -8.87 19.37
C SER A 85 4.26 -8.10 19.43
N TYR A 86 4.64 -7.63 20.61
CA TYR A 86 5.88 -6.86 20.80
C TYR A 86 6.54 -7.19 22.13
N LYS A 87 7.87 -7.04 22.17
CA LYS A 87 8.68 -7.17 23.39
C LYS A 87 9.70 -6.04 23.44
N CYS A 88 9.89 -5.44 24.61
CA CYS A 88 11.01 -4.52 24.84
C CYS A 88 12.19 -5.34 25.35
N VAL A 89 13.31 -5.31 24.63
CA VAL A 89 14.53 -6.05 24.95
C VAL A 89 15.61 -5.04 25.31
N GLN A 90 16.35 -5.34 26.37
CA GLN A 90 17.55 -4.60 26.74
C GLN A 90 18.72 -5.19 25.94
N GLU A 91 19.18 -4.50 24.89
CA GLU A 91 20.32 -4.97 24.07
C GLU A 91 21.67 -4.63 24.72
N GLN A 92 21.74 -3.46 25.37
CA GLN A 92 22.91 -2.95 26.09
C GLN A 92 22.44 -2.24 27.36
N PRO A 93 23.31 -1.97 28.36
CA PRO A 93 22.88 -1.38 29.65
C PRO A 93 21.99 -0.13 29.54
N ASN A 94 22.19 0.70 28.51
CA ASN A 94 21.43 1.93 28.27
C ASN A 94 20.60 1.93 26.98
N VAL A 95 20.55 0.81 26.24
CA VAL A 95 19.83 0.70 24.96
C VAL A 95 18.72 -0.33 25.09
N ARG A 96 17.49 0.16 25.02
CA ARG A 96 16.27 -0.65 24.93
C ARG A 96 15.75 -0.60 23.50
N ARG A 97 15.41 -1.77 22.96
CA ARG A 97 14.86 -1.91 21.62
C ARG A 97 13.51 -2.59 21.65
N ASN A 98 12.58 -2.09 20.84
CA ASN A 98 11.29 -2.74 20.64
C ASN A 98 11.45 -3.78 19.52
N HIS A 99 11.17 -5.03 19.84
CA HIS A 99 11.05 -6.11 18.89
C HIS A 99 9.56 -6.28 18.57
N PHE A 100 9.21 -6.17 17.30
CA PHE A 100 7.86 -6.35 16.80
C PHE A 100 7.77 -7.66 16.02
N TYR A 101 6.65 -8.34 16.20
CA TYR A 101 6.34 -9.62 15.57
C TYR A 101 5.03 -9.44 14.79
N LEU A 102 5.18 -9.32 13.48
CA LEU A 102 4.10 -9.07 12.52
C LEU A 102 3.59 -10.41 11.98
N PRO A 103 2.28 -10.57 11.74
CA PRO A 103 1.77 -11.78 11.09
C PRO A 103 2.29 -11.88 9.65
N LEU A 104 2.72 -13.07 9.23
CA LEU A 104 3.03 -13.35 7.83
C LEU A 104 1.76 -13.85 7.13
N PRO A 105 1.09 -13.05 6.29
CA PRO A 105 -0.14 -13.51 5.67
C PRO A 105 0.14 -14.58 4.60
N LYS A 106 -0.54 -15.72 4.74
CA LYS A 106 -0.56 -16.81 3.74
C LYS A 106 -1.68 -16.65 2.71
N GLN A 107 -2.72 -15.91 3.06
CA GLN A 107 -3.91 -15.64 2.24
C GLN A 107 -4.36 -14.19 2.46
N ASN A 108 -5.19 -13.66 1.57
CA ASN A 108 -5.80 -12.32 1.69
C ASN A 108 -4.76 -11.22 1.95
N PHE A 109 -3.78 -11.12 1.05
CA PHE A 109 -2.73 -10.10 1.10
C PHE A 109 -2.55 -9.43 -0.26
N ARG A 110 -1.75 -8.37 -0.23
CA ARG A 110 -1.35 -7.57 -1.39
C ARG A 110 0.17 -7.41 -1.39
N PHE A 111 0.80 -7.38 -2.55
CA PHE A 111 2.24 -7.18 -2.64
C PHE A 111 2.56 -5.70 -2.77
N ILE A 112 3.43 -5.19 -1.89
CA ILE A 112 3.91 -3.81 -1.91
C ILE A 112 5.40 -3.84 -2.17
N ARG A 113 5.86 -3.13 -3.22
CA ARG A 113 7.28 -3.03 -3.57
C ARG A 113 7.97 -1.87 -2.87
N LYS A 114 9.29 -1.95 -2.67
CA LYS A 114 10.08 -0.94 -1.96
C LYS A 114 10.05 0.43 -2.62
N GLU A 115 9.87 0.48 -3.93
CA GLU A 115 9.87 1.72 -4.72
C GLU A 115 8.77 2.68 -4.29
N LEU A 116 7.66 2.16 -3.72
CA LEU A 116 6.63 2.98 -3.08
C LEU A 116 7.22 3.95 -2.05
N PHE A 117 8.25 3.56 -1.30
CA PHE A 117 8.86 4.37 -0.25
C PHE A 117 9.82 5.43 -0.81
N TYR A 118 10.31 5.25 -2.04
CA TYR A 118 11.21 6.20 -2.72
C TYR A 118 10.46 7.24 -3.53
N ASP A 119 9.20 6.97 -3.88
CA ASP A 119 8.35 7.93 -4.58
C ASP A 119 8.08 9.18 -3.72
N ARG A 120 8.54 10.34 -4.20
CA ARG A 120 8.35 11.64 -3.51
C ARG A 120 7.15 12.42 -4.03
N THR A 121 6.48 11.94 -5.07
CA THR A 121 5.30 12.60 -5.68
C THR A 121 4.05 12.43 -4.82
N LEU A 122 4.01 11.38 -4.00
CA LEU A 122 2.94 11.08 -3.05
C LEU A 122 3.36 11.38 -1.61
N SER A 123 2.50 12.08 -0.88
CA SER A 123 2.61 12.25 0.55
C SER A 123 2.37 10.93 1.30
N PRO A 124 2.84 10.80 2.56
CA PRO A 124 2.61 9.61 3.36
C PRO A 124 1.12 9.23 3.51
N GLU A 125 0.23 10.22 3.64
CA GLU A 125 -1.21 10.01 3.71
C GLU A 125 -1.78 9.50 2.38
N GLU A 126 -1.36 10.05 1.24
CA GLU A 126 -1.79 9.57 -0.09
C GLU A 126 -1.33 8.14 -0.34
N LYS A 127 -0.07 7.80 0.00
CA LYS A 127 0.44 6.42 -0.06
C LYS A 127 -0.37 5.49 0.83
N GLY A 128 -0.72 5.96 2.02
CA GLY A 128 -1.59 5.24 2.94
C GLY A 128 -2.99 4.96 2.37
N VAL A 129 -3.61 5.96 1.74
CA VAL A 129 -4.93 5.81 1.09
C VAL A 129 -4.81 4.83 -0.07
N MET A 130 -3.78 4.97 -0.91
CA MET A 130 -3.52 4.07 -2.03
C MET A 130 -3.33 2.61 -1.59
N ILE A 131 -2.55 2.34 -0.53
CA ILE A 131 -2.44 0.99 0.05
C ILE A 131 -3.82 0.47 0.46
N GLY A 132 -4.61 1.31 1.13
CA GLY A 132 -5.97 0.96 1.53
C GLY A 132 -6.88 0.62 0.35
N LEU A 133 -6.86 1.43 -0.71
CA LEU A 133 -7.59 1.16 -1.96
C LEU A 133 -7.13 -0.15 -2.61
N TYR A 134 -5.82 -0.42 -2.61
CA TYR A 134 -5.28 -1.63 -3.21
C TYR A 134 -5.74 -2.90 -2.48
N CYS A 135 -5.89 -2.82 -1.16
CA CYS A 135 -6.48 -3.87 -0.35
C CYS A 135 -7.99 -4.09 -0.64
N LEU A 136 -8.69 -3.10 -1.20
CA LEU A 136 -10.10 -3.21 -1.63
C LEU A 136 -10.26 -3.69 -3.07
N CYS A 137 -9.18 -3.73 -3.87
CA CYS A 137 -9.24 -4.22 -5.23
C CYS A 137 -9.66 -5.70 -5.29
N LEU A 138 -10.31 -6.09 -6.38
CA LEU A 138 -10.61 -7.49 -6.68
C LEU A 138 -9.31 -8.28 -6.89
N ASN A 139 -9.30 -9.56 -6.51
CA ASN A 139 -8.11 -10.39 -6.59
C ASN A 139 -7.54 -10.45 -8.00
N ASN A 140 -6.20 -10.39 -8.09
CA ASN A 140 -5.45 -10.39 -9.36
C ASN A 140 -5.80 -9.22 -10.29
N THR A 141 -6.41 -8.16 -9.76
CA THR A 141 -6.69 -6.92 -10.49
C THR A 141 -6.16 -5.71 -9.73
N PHE A 142 -6.22 -4.55 -10.38
CA PHE A 142 -6.02 -3.24 -9.77
C PHE A 142 -7.32 -2.45 -9.65
N ARG A 143 -8.47 -3.12 -9.80
CA ARG A 143 -9.79 -2.50 -9.85
C ARG A 143 -10.56 -2.73 -8.56
N TYR A 144 -11.22 -1.70 -8.05
CA TYR A 144 -12.27 -1.86 -7.04
C TYR A 144 -13.58 -1.29 -7.57
N ASP A 145 -14.67 -2.01 -7.29
CA ASP A 145 -16.01 -1.62 -7.69
C ASP A 145 -16.88 -1.41 -6.44
N LEU A 146 -16.49 -0.40 -5.66
CA LEU A 146 -17.17 0.01 -4.45
C LEU A 146 -17.60 1.46 -4.63
N SER A 147 -18.80 1.79 -4.15
CA SER A 147 -19.20 3.18 -4.04
C SER A 147 -18.22 3.93 -3.12
N ASP A 148 -18.04 5.22 -3.36
CA ASP A 148 -17.18 6.06 -2.51
C ASP A 148 -17.52 5.86 -1.02
N GLN A 149 -18.81 5.67 -0.69
CA GLN A 149 -19.27 5.47 0.66
C GLN A 149 -18.65 4.27 1.34
N ARG A 150 -18.72 3.13 0.66
CA ARG A 150 -18.13 1.89 1.16
C ARG A 150 -16.62 2.01 1.30
N VAL A 151 -15.98 2.78 0.42
CA VAL A 151 -14.53 3.02 0.50
C VAL A 151 -14.16 3.84 1.73
N TRP A 152 -14.77 5.01 1.96
CA TRP A 152 -14.37 5.84 3.11
C TRP A 152 -14.75 5.18 4.45
N GLU A 153 -15.84 4.41 4.50
CA GLU A 153 -16.22 3.57 5.64
C GLU A 153 -15.15 2.50 5.91
N ALA A 154 -14.74 1.74 4.88
CA ALA A 154 -13.72 0.71 5.00
C ALA A 154 -12.34 1.25 5.42
N LEU A 155 -11.99 2.45 4.95
CA LEU A 155 -10.73 3.12 5.31
C LEU A 155 -10.79 3.83 6.67
N GLY A 156 -11.96 3.90 7.31
CA GLY A 156 -12.14 4.58 8.60
C GLY A 156 -11.84 6.08 8.57
N ILE A 157 -12.15 6.75 7.45
CA ILE A 157 -11.95 8.20 7.25
C ILE A 157 -13.24 8.91 6.89
N SER A 158 -13.29 10.23 7.08
CA SER A 158 -14.48 11.01 6.72
C SER A 158 -14.63 11.16 5.21
N LYS A 159 -15.88 11.31 4.74
CA LYS A 159 -16.23 11.60 3.33
C LYS A 159 -15.36 12.70 2.71
N ASN A 160 -15.18 13.82 3.40
CA ASN A 160 -14.40 14.96 2.87
C ASN A 160 -12.90 14.63 2.78
N THR A 161 -12.38 13.87 3.75
CA THR A 161 -10.98 13.42 3.73
C THR A 161 -10.74 12.47 2.57
N PHE A 162 -11.65 11.51 2.36
CA PHE A 162 -11.56 10.60 1.22
C PHE A 162 -11.64 11.36 -0.10
N LYS A 163 -12.62 12.25 -0.28
CA LYS A 163 -12.77 13.05 -1.50
C LYS A 163 -11.49 13.83 -1.82
N LYS A 164 -10.86 14.45 -0.81
CA LYS A 164 -9.59 15.16 -0.95
C LYS A 164 -8.50 14.24 -1.52
N TYR A 165 -8.24 13.10 -0.88
CA TYR A 165 -7.15 12.21 -1.30
C TYR A 165 -7.45 11.48 -2.61
N ARG A 166 -8.71 11.07 -2.83
CA ARG A 166 -9.13 10.47 -4.10
C ARG A 166 -8.86 11.43 -5.26
N ASN A 167 -9.29 12.69 -5.14
CA ASN A 167 -9.04 13.69 -6.18
C ASN A 167 -7.54 13.92 -6.39
N ALA A 168 -6.74 14.00 -5.32
CA ALA A 168 -5.29 14.13 -5.45
C ALA A 168 -4.64 12.92 -6.14
N LEU A 169 -5.13 11.70 -5.93
CA LEU A 169 -4.65 10.51 -6.64
C LEU A 169 -5.08 10.50 -8.11
N ILE A 170 -6.26 11.05 -8.44
CA ILE A 170 -6.70 11.24 -9.83
C ILE A 170 -5.79 12.27 -10.52
N ASP A 171 -5.58 13.43 -9.90
CA ASP A 171 -4.75 14.51 -10.45
C ASP A 171 -3.29 14.07 -10.70
N LYS A 172 -2.81 13.07 -9.94
CA LYS A 172 -1.48 12.47 -10.08
C LYS A 172 -1.45 11.24 -10.99
N ASN A 173 -2.53 10.95 -11.70
CA ASN A 173 -2.67 9.79 -12.59
C ASN A 173 -2.46 8.44 -11.88
N VAL A 174 -2.70 8.36 -10.57
CA VAL A 174 -2.60 7.13 -9.78
C VAL A 174 -3.93 6.38 -9.73
N LEU A 175 -5.06 7.09 -9.85
CA LEU A 175 -6.40 6.52 -9.82
C LEU A 175 -7.18 6.94 -11.05
N TRP A 176 -7.63 5.97 -11.84
CA TRP A 176 -8.33 6.19 -13.11
C TRP A 176 -9.75 5.62 -13.03
N SER A 177 -10.64 6.10 -13.90
CA SER A 177 -11.87 5.38 -14.18
C SER A 177 -11.56 4.14 -15.03
N SER A 178 -12.33 3.06 -14.87
CA SER A 178 -12.21 1.85 -15.72
C SER A 178 -12.39 2.20 -17.20
N TYR A 179 -13.24 3.19 -17.50
CA TYR A 179 -13.43 3.79 -18.82
C TYR A 179 -12.14 4.38 -19.43
N ASP A 180 -11.32 5.07 -18.63
CA ASP A 180 -10.11 5.74 -19.11
C ASP A 180 -8.88 4.80 -19.11
N ALA A 181 -8.98 3.67 -18.41
CA ALA A 181 -7.87 2.73 -18.24
C ALA A 181 -7.59 1.97 -19.55
N PRO A 182 -6.35 1.46 -19.74
CA PRO A 182 -6.06 0.54 -20.84
C PRO A 182 -7.03 -0.63 -20.88
N MET A 183 -7.42 -1.07 -22.08
CA MET A 183 -8.34 -2.21 -22.30
C MET A 183 -7.99 -3.44 -21.48
N ALA A 184 -6.69 -3.73 -21.30
CA ALA A 184 -6.18 -4.83 -20.48
C ALA A 184 -6.67 -4.81 -19.01
N LEU A 185 -7.05 -3.64 -18.51
CA LEU A 185 -7.46 -3.38 -17.14
C LEU A 185 -8.95 -3.00 -17.03
N THR A 186 -9.59 -2.68 -18.16
CA THR A 186 -11.00 -2.33 -18.24
C THR A 186 -11.88 -3.57 -18.09
N ASN A 187 -13.07 -3.38 -17.54
CA ASN A 187 -14.16 -4.34 -17.65
C ASN A 187 -15.40 -3.58 -18.10
N ALA A 188 -15.96 -3.99 -19.24
CA ALA A 188 -17.08 -3.31 -19.90
C ALA A 188 -18.38 -3.32 -19.07
N GLU A 189 -18.56 -4.32 -18.19
CA GLU A 189 -19.71 -4.40 -17.28
C GLU A 189 -19.55 -3.46 -16.07
N HIS A 190 -18.33 -2.95 -15.84
CA HIS A 190 -17.96 -2.17 -14.65
C HIS A 190 -17.16 -0.91 -15.02
N LEU A 191 -17.64 -0.13 -15.99
CA LEU A 191 -16.97 1.09 -16.48
C LEU A 191 -16.89 2.22 -15.44
N SER A 192 -17.78 2.21 -14.44
CA SER A 192 -17.77 3.16 -13.32
C SER A 192 -16.75 2.83 -12.24
N ALA A 193 -16.19 1.61 -12.25
CA ALA A 193 -15.20 1.16 -11.28
C ALA A 193 -13.91 1.98 -11.39
N LYS A 194 -13.09 1.94 -10.34
CA LYS A 194 -11.82 2.66 -10.30
C LYS A 194 -10.64 1.70 -10.38
N VAL A 195 -9.61 2.13 -11.09
CA VAL A 195 -8.40 1.34 -11.38
C VAL A 195 -7.18 2.06 -10.84
N LEU A 196 -6.36 1.36 -10.06
CA LEU A 196 -5.09 1.87 -9.54
C LEU A 196 -3.98 1.70 -10.59
N MET A 197 -3.45 2.82 -11.05
CA MET A 197 -2.40 2.91 -12.07
C MET A 197 -1.04 3.22 -11.41
N TYR A 198 -0.73 2.56 -10.30
CA TYR A 198 0.55 2.75 -9.60
C TYR A 198 1.56 1.63 -9.94
N PRO A 199 2.76 1.95 -10.46
CA PRO A 199 3.69 0.95 -11.01
C PRO A 199 4.35 0.05 -9.96
N HIS A 200 4.24 0.36 -8.67
CA HIS A 200 4.93 -0.37 -7.60
C HIS A 200 3.98 -1.19 -6.70
N LEU A 201 2.78 -1.50 -7.21
CA LEU A 201 1.84 -2.43 -6.59
C LEU A 201 1.86 -3.78 -7.32
N GLY A 202 1.76 -4.86 -6.55
CA GLY A 202 1.65 -6.22 -7.09
C GLY A 202 2.99 -6.91 -7.32
N HIS A 203 2.94 -8.25 -7.32
CA HIS A 203 4.06 -9.06 -7.79
C HIS A 203 4.18 -8.96 -9.30
N LYS A 204 3.06 -9.08 -10.00
CA LYS A 204 2.86 -8.59 -11.36
C LYS A 204 2.14 -7.24 -11.27
N THR A 205 2.66 -6.23 -11.94
CA THR A 205 2.15 -4.85 -11.94
C THR A 205 1.10 -4.64 -13.02
N TRP A 206 0.43 -3.49 -13.02
CA TRP A 206 -0.50 -3.16 -14.09
C TRP A 206 0.20 -2.97 -15.44
N LEU A 207 1.45 -2.50 -15.44
CA LEU A 207 2.27 -2.37 -16.64
C LEU A 207 2.51 -3.74 -17.27
N ASP A 208 2.91 -4.72 -16.46
CA ASP A 208 3.13 -6.10 -16.92
C ASP A 208 1.82 -6.71 -17.49
N LEU A 209 0.66 -6.37 -16.91
CA LEU A 209 -0.64 -6.81 -17.46
C LEU A 209 -0.93 -6.19 -18.82
N VAL A 210 -0.58 -4.92 -19.02
CA VAL A 210 -0.77 -4.22 -20.30
C VAL A 210 0.21 -4.73 -21.36
N GLU A 211 1.48 -4.92 -21.02
CA GLU A 211 2.51 -5.41 -21.95
C GLU A 211 2.23 -6.83 -22.44
N GLU A 212 1.70 -7.70 -21.57
CA GLU A 212 1.33 -9.07 -21.93
C GLU A 212 -0.04 -9.17 -22.61
N PHE A 213 -0.82 -8.08 -22.66
CA PHE A 213 -2.15 -8.09 -23.25
C PHE A 213 -2.07 -7.97 -24.77
N ASN A 214 -2.45 -9.04 -25.46
CA ASN A 214 -2.40 -9.13 -26.93
C ASN A 214 -3.80 -9.46 -27.49
N PRO A 215 -4.72 -8.48 -27.52
CA PRO A 215 -6.07 -8.69 -28.03
C PRO A 215 -6.07 -8.84 -29.55
N THR A 216 -7.01 -9.61 -30.06
CA THR A 216 -7.32 -9.72 -31.49
C THR A 216 -8.02 -8.46 -32.00
N GLU A 217 -8.00 -8.24 -33.32
CA GLU A 217 -8.73 -7.13 -33.95
C GLU A 217 -10.24 -7.16 -33.63
N ASP A 218 -10.84 -8.36 -33.58
CA ASP A 218 -12.25 -8.53 -33.23
C ASP A 218 -12.53 -8.11 -31.78
N GLU A 219 -11.65 -8.46 -30.84
CA GLU A 219 -11.77 -8.04 -29.44
C GLU A 219 -11.64 -6.53 -29.29
N ILE A 220 -10.71 -5.90 -30.04
CA ILE A 220 -10.55 -4.45 -30.05
C ILE A 220 -11.80 -3.77 -30.60
N ASN A 221 -12.30 -4.23 -31.75
CA ASN A 221 -13.51 -3.67 -32.37
C ASN A 221 -14.73 -3.82 -31.46
N HIS A 222 -14.91 -4.99 -30.84
CA HIS A 222 -16.00 -5.21 -29.89
C HIS A 222 -15.90 -4.28 -28.67
N TYR A 223 -14.70 -4.10 -28.13
CA TYR A 223 -14.46 -3.19 -27.01
C TYR A 223 -14.75 -1.73 -27.35
N LEU A 224 -14.35 -1.27 -28.55
CA LEU A 224 -14.62 0.09 -29.01
C LEU A 224 -16.13 0.35 -29.13
N LEU A 225 -16.88 -0.59 -29.70
CA LEU A 225 -18.35 -0.52 -29.77
C LEU A 225 -18.99 -0.42 -28.38
N MET A 226 -18.53 -1.26 -27.44
CA MET A 226 -19.04 -1.28 -26.07
C MET A 226 -18.77 0.04 -25.31
N ILE A 227 -17.66 0.71 -25.61
CA ILE A 227 -17.32 2.01 -25.00
C ILE A 227 -18.14 3.14 -25.61
N GLU A 228 -18.32 3.14 -26.93
CA GLU A 228 -19.13 4.15 -27.65
C GLU A 228 -20.59 4.13 -27.21
N ASP A 229 -21.16 2.96 -26.93
CA ASP A 229 -22.56 2.83 -26.46
C ASP A 229 -22.79 3.37 -25.04
N VAL A 230 -21.72 3.58 -24.25
CA VAL A 230 -21.80 4.01 -22.84
C VAL A 230 -21.39 5.49 -22.65
N ALA A 231 -20.79 6.11 -23.67
CA ALA A 231 -20.34 7.51 -23.67
C ALA A 231 -21.48 8.50 -23.96
#